data_AF-A0A4Y2DTX3-F1
#
_entry.id   AF-A0A4Y2DTX3-F1
#
_cell.length_a   1.000
_cell.length_b   1.000
_cell.length_c   1.000
_cell.angle_alpha   90.00
_cell.angle_beta   90.00
_cell.angle_gamma   90.00
#
_symmetry.space_group_name_H-M   'P 1'
#
loop_
_entity.id
_entity.type
_entity.pdbx_description
1 polymer ?
#
loop_
_entity_poly.entity_id
_entity_poly.type
_entity_poly.pdbx_seq_one_letter_code
_entity_poly.pdbx_strand_id
1 'polypeptide(L)'
;MEDVGEAWFYCSEIIHDFRTISQHILNAFIYGKPRERYVALKDTFKSRKTNFESAWCQLLEGTNINVTIDKGRLPFCLGQAIGKRFILFDDVKGRSLGSEKKPSGSGFATISMDMWRSS
;
A
#
# COMPACT_ATOMS: atom_id res chain seq x y z
N MET A 1 -8.84 -2.13 29.47
CA MET A 1 -9.20 -3.44 28.88
C MET A 1 -10.18 -3.27 27.71
N GLU A 2 -10.11 -2.16 26.96
CA GLU A 2 -11.04 -1.87 25.85
C GLU A 2 -10.46 -2.18 24.45
N ASP A 3 -9.13 -2.24 24.30
CA ASP A 3 -8.49 -2.37 22.97
C ASP A 3 -8.64 -3.75 22.31
N VAL A 4 -8.85 -4.81 23.10
CA VAL A 4 -8.91 -6.19 22.55
C VAL A 4 -10.22 -6.45 21.80
N GLY A 5 -11.32 -5.79 22.21
CA GLY A 5 -12.62 -5.93 21.57
C GLY A 5 -12.71 -5.21 20.23
N GLU A 6 -12.14 -4.00 20.15
CA GLU A 6 -12.05 -3.21 18.91
C GLU A 6 -11.18 -3.92 17.86
N ALA A 7 -9.98 -4.38 18.25
CA ALA A 7 -9.07 -5.05 17.32
C ALA A 7 -9.68 -6.32 16.71
N TRP A 8 -10.36 -7.14 17.51
CA TRP A 8 -11.04 -8.34 17.03
C TRP A 8 -12.19 -8.00 16.07
N PHE A 9 -13.01 -7.00 16.40
CA PHE A 9 -14.12 -6.53 15.56
C PHE A 9 -13.64 -6.02 14.19
N TYR A 10 -12.53 -5.27 14.15
CA TYR A 10 -11.93 -4.84 12.88
C TYR A 10 -11.37 -6.01 12.06
N CYS A 11 -10.85 -7.06 12.70
CA CYS A 11 -10.32 -8.24 12.04
C CYS A 11 -11.39 -9.19 11.51
N SER A 12 -12.55 -9.29 12.17
CA SER A 12 -13.60 -10.27 11.81
C SER A 12 -14.67 -9.69 10.88
N GLU A 13 -15.06 -8.42 11.07
CA GLU A 13 -16.24 -7.83 10.40
C GLU A 13 -15.88 -6.87 9.26
N ILE A 14 -14.69 -6.24 9.27
CA ILE A 14 -14.35 -5.13 8.35
C ILE A 14 -13.37 -5.56 7.25
N ILE A 15 -12.47 -6.48 7.54
CA ILE A 15 -11.53 -7.06 6.57
C ILE A 15 -11.64 -8.58 6.69
N HIS A 16 -12.55 -9.21 5.93
CA HIS A 16 -12.75 -10.66 5.94
C HIS A 16 -11.45 -11.47 5.75
N ASP A 17 -10.46 -10.89 5.07
CA ASP A 17 -9.14 -11.49 4.83
C ASP A 17 -8.01 -10.93 5.71
N PHE A 18 -8.32 -10.29 6.85
CA PHE A 18 -7.33 -9.61 7.70
C PHE A 18 -6.12 -10.49 7.99
N ARG A 19 -6.39 -11.73 8.42
CA ARG A 19 -5.34 -12.71 8.77
C ARG A 19 -4.46 -13.02 7.56
N THR A 20 -5.08 -13.32 6.43
CA THR A 20 -4.38 -13.68 5.19
C THR A 20 -3.52 -12.52 4.70
N ILE A 21 -4.09 -11.31 4.62
CA ILE A 21 -3.37 -10.11 4.18
C ILE A 21 -2.22 -9.79 5.14
N SER A 22 -2.46 -9.85 6.45
CA SER A 22 -1.42 -9.62 7.47
C SER A 22 -0.28 -10.62 7.35
N GLN A 23 -0.58 -11.89 7.08
CA GLN A 23 0.42 -12.92 6.84
C GLN A 23 1.27 -12.60 5.60
N HIS A 24 0.65 -12.12 4.51
CA HIS A 24 1.37 -11.70 3.32
C HIS A 24 2.28 -10.50 3.58
N ILE A 25 1.80 -9.49 4.32
CA ILE A 25 2.60 -8.31 4.70
C ILE A 25 3.81 -8.74 5.53
N LEU A 26 3.62 -9.58 6.55
CA LEU A 26 4.70 -10.09 7.39
C LEU A 26 5.71 -10.91 6.60
N ASN A 27 5.26 -11.82 5.74
CA ASN A 27 6.15 -12.62 4.91
C ASN A 27 6.96 -11.74 3.94
N ALA A 28 6.31 -10.77 3.28
CA ALA A 28 6.98 -9.84 2.39
C ALA A 28 8.05 -9.00 3.12
N PHE A 29 7.73 -8.55 4.34
CA PHE A 29 8.64 -7.76 5.18
C PHE A 29 9.81 -8.58 5.73
N ILE A 30 9.55 -9.77 6.27
CA ILE A 30 10.57 -10.62 6.91
C ILE A 30 11.53 -11.20 5.88
N TYR A 31 11.00 -11.81 4.81
CA TYR A 31 11.84 -12.55 3.86
C TYR A 31 12.43 -11.66 2.78
N GLY A 32 11.78 -10.54 2.42
CA GLY A 32 12.34 -9.58 1.48
C GLY A 32 12.71 -10.15 0.11
N LYS A 33 12.13 -11.29 -0.29
CA LYS A 33 12.47 -11.99 -1.53
C LYS A 33 12.22 -11.09 -2.74
N PRO A 34 13.18 -10.93 -3.67
CA PRO A 34 12.98 -10.12 -4.87
C PRO A 34 11.66 -10.47 -5.57
N ARG A 35 10.89 -9.44 -5.96
CA ARG A 35 9.56 -9.55 -6.61
C ARG A 35 8.39 -10.07 -5.74
N GLU A 36 8.66 -10.55 -4.53
CA GLU A 36 7.62 -10.99 -3.56
C GLU A 36 7.48 -10.01 -2.36
N ARG A 37 8.08 -8.81 -2.45
CA ARG A 37 8.08 -7.80 -1.37
C ARG A 37 6.88 -6.85 -1.36
N TYR A 38 6.00 -6.96 -2.34
CA TYR A 38 4.90 -6.02 -2.53
C TYR A 38 3.57 -6.71 -2.26
N VAL A 39 2.75 -6.09 -1.42
CA VAL A 39 1.37 -6.50 -1.20
C VAL A 39 0.47 -5.39 -1.73
N ALA A 40 -0.37 -5.71 -2.70
CA ALA A 40 -1.30 -4.75 -3.30
C ALA A 40 -2.69 -4.93 -2.70
N LEU A 41 -3.21 -3.88 -2.06
CA LEU A 41 -4.57 -3.84 -1.53
C LEU A 41 -5.47 -3.12 -2.52
N LYS A 42 -6.25 -3.86 -3.32
CA LYS A 42 -7.18 -3.29 -4.31
C LYS A 42 -8.60 -3.27 -3.76
N ASP A 43 -9.28 -2.12 -3.76
CA ASP A 43 -10.71 -2.06 -3.39
C ASP A 43 -11.53 -0.99 -4.12
N THR A 44 -12.85 -1.13 -3.93
CA THR A 44 -13.89 -0.24 -4.41
C THR A 44 -14.08 0.97 -3.48
N PHE A 45 -13.29 2.03 -3.69
CA PHE A 45 -13.45 3.46 -3.30
C PHE A 45 -13.95 3.89 -1.88
N LYS A 46 -14.34 3.00 -0.96
CA LYS A 46 -14.79 3.37 0.41
C LYS A 46 -14.47 2.33 1.50
N SER A 47 -13.50 1.44 1.31
CA SER A 47 -13.09 0.56 2.41
C SER A 47 -12.13 1.29 3.37
N ARG A 48 -12.21 0.99 4.66
CA ARG A 48 -11.37 1.55 5.75
C ARG A 48 -9.89 1.11 5.64
N LYS A 49 -9.41 0.78 4.42
CA LYS A 49 -8.03 0.38 4.11
C LYS A 49 -7.01 1.41 4.53
N THR A 50 -7.32 2.69 4.34
CA THR A 50 -6.44 3.78 4.75
C THR A 50 -6.08 3.69 6.25
N ASN A 51 -7.02 3.26 7.10
CA ASN A 51 -6.73 3.05 8.52
C ASN A 51 -5.88 1.78 8.76
N PHE A 52 -6.16 0.68 8.05
CA PHE A 52 -5.38 -0.56 8.14
C PHE A 52 -3.93 -0.40 7.63
N GLU A 53 -3.76 0.25 6.48
CA GLU A 53 -2.47 0.56 5.86
C GLU A 53 -1.65 1.52 6.74
N SER A 54 -2.29 2.54 7.30
CA SER A 54 -1.66 3.47 8.24
C SER A 54 -1.18 2.75 9.50
N ALA A 55 -1.98 1.81 10.04
CA ALA A 55 -1.58 1.01 11.20
C ALA A 55 -0.33 0.16 10.91
N TRP A 56 -0.25 -0.50 9.75
CA TRP A 56 0.95 -1.24 9.34
C TRP A 56 2.16 -0.34 9.13
N CYS A 57 1.96 0.82 8.52
CA CYS A 57 3.02 1.79 8.31
C CYS A 57 3.60 2.29 9.65
N GLN A 58 2.74 2.55 10.64
CA GLN A 58 3.17 2.91 12.00
C GLN A 58 3.87 1.73 12.71
N LEU A 59 3.29 0.53 12.65
CA LEU A 59 3.82 -0.67 13.31
C LEU A 59 5.23 -1.03 12.82
N LEU A 60 5.49 -0.87 11.53
CA LEU A 60 6.77 -1.19 10.89
C LEU A 60 7.70 0.02 10.73
N GLU A 61 7.37 1.13 11.40
CA GLU A 61 8.11 2.41 11.36
C GLU A 61 8.42 2.89 9.93
N GLY A 62 7.49 2.59 9.02
CA GLY A 62 7.59 2.86 7.60
C GLY A 62 7.40 4.33 7.24
N THR A 63 7.30 4.57 5.94
CA THR A 63 6.93 5.88 5.41
C THR A 63 5.81 5.74 4.39
N ASN A 64 4.92 6.72 4.36
CA ASN A 64 3.89 6.85 3.33
C ASN A 64 4.42 7.73 2.20
N ILE A 65 4.32 7.27 0.96
CA ILE A 65 4.76 8.00 -0.24
C ILE A 65 3.58 8.13 -1.19
N ASN A 66 3.16 9.37 -1.45
CA ASN A 66 2.19 9.67 -2.50
C ASN A 66 2.88 9.65 -3.88
N VAL A 67 2.51 8.68 -4.71
CA VAL A 67 3.06 8.49 -6.07
C VAL A 67 2.21 9.09 -7.19
N THR A 68 1.07 9.70 -6.83
CA THR A 68 0.14 10.35 -7.77
C THR A 68 0.54 11.81 -8.06
N ILE A 69 1.69 12.23 -7.54
CA ILE A 69 2.29 13.55 -7.76
C ILE A 69 2.90 13.71 -9.16
N ASP A 70 3.27 14.94 -9.51
CA ASP A 70 4.01 15.26 -10.72
C ASP A 70 5.32 14.44 -10.84
N LYS A 71 5.65 14.00 -12.06
CA LYS A 71 6.80 13.12 -12.33
C LYS A 71 8.14 13.75 -11.96
N GLY A 72 8.29 15.07 -12.07
CA GLY A 72 9.52 15.77 -11.68
C GLY A 72 9.76 15.73 -10.17
N ARG A 73 8.70 15.57 -9.38
CA ARG A 73 8.76 15.50 -7.91
C ARG A 73 8.89 14.07 -7.36
N LEU A 74 8.62 13.07 -8.19
CA LEU A 74 8.65 11.66 -7.80
C LEU A 74 10.01 11.22 -7.21
N PRO A 75 11.18 11.55 -7.80
CA PRO A 75 12.46 11.14 -7.22
C PRO A 75 12.68 11.70 -5.80
N PHE A 76 12.26 12.93 -5.56
CA PHE A 76 12.35 13.56 -4.24
C PHE A 76 11.46 12.85 -3.23
N CYS A 77 10.23 12.51 -3.59
CA CYS A 77 9.33 11.77 -2.70
C CYS A 77 9.79 10.33 -2.47
N LEU A 78 10.37 9.66 -3.47
CA LEU A 78 11.01 8.36 -3.29
C LEU A 78 12.22 8.42 -2.34
N GLY A 79 12.90 9.57 -2.25
CA GLY A 79 13.97 9.80 -1.27
C GLY A 79 13.54 9.61 0.18
N GLN A 80 12.24 9.76 0.49
CA GLN A 80 11.71 9.50 1.84
C GLN A 80 11.82 8.02 2.25
N ALA A 81 11.97 7.11 1.28
CA ALA A 81 12.17 5.69 1.52
C ALA A 81 13.57 5.34 2.04
N ILE A 82 14.56 6.25 1.93
CA ILE A 82 15.94 5.96 2.32
C ILE A 82 16.00 5.68 3.82
N GLY A 83 16.57 4.53 4.20
CA GLY A 83 16.67 4.10 5.60
C GLY A 83 15.38 3.50 6.18
N LYS A 84 14.30 3.38 5.39
CA LYS A 84 13.05 2.76 5.81
C LYS A 84 12.98 1.29 5.40
N ARG A 85 12.39 0.46 6.27
CA ARG A 85 12.18 -0.99 6.00
C ARG A 85 10.80 -1.30 5.42
N PHE A 86 9.87 -0.36 5.52
CA PHE A 86 8.52 -0.49 4.99
C PHE A 86 8.09 0.80 4.29
N ILE A 87 7.41 0.65 3.16
CA ILE A 87 6.92 1.76 2.34
C ILE A 87 5.46 1.48 2.04
N LEU A 88 4.60 2.45 2.33
CA LEU A 88 3.21 2.47 1.91
C LEU A 88 3.06 3.44 0.75
N PHE A 89 2.63 2.94 -0.41
CA PHE A 89 2.24 3.80 -1.53
C PHE A 89 0.76 4.10 -1.44
N ASP A 90 0.42 5.34 -1.11
CA ASP A 90 -0.95 5.78 -0.88
C ASP A 90 -1.56 6.42 -2.12
N ASP A 91 -2.89 6.34 -2.22
CA ASP A 91 -3.73 6.91 -3.29
C ASP A 91 -3.16 6.65 -4.70
N VAL A 92 -2.72 5.42 -4.96
CA VAL A 92 -2.16 5.01 -6.26
C VAL A 92 -3.27 5.01 -7.31
N LYS A 93 -3.35 6.08 -8.10
CA LYS A 93 -4.29 6.18 -9.22
C LYS A 93 -3.71 5.56 -10.48
N GLY A 94 -4.52 4.77 -11.16
CA GLY A 94 -4.24 4.25 -12.50
C GLY A 94 -4.69 5.21 -13.61
N ARG A 95 -4.27 4.95 -14.84
CA ARG A 95 -4.88 5.59 -16.01
C ARG A 95 -6.30 5.06 -16.18
N SER A 96 -7.29 5.95 -16.25
CA SER A 96 -8.69 5.59 -16.45
C SER A 96 -8.89 5.07 -17.88
N LEU A 97 -9.35 3.83 -18.03
CA LEU A 97 -9.69 3.20 -19.32
C LEU A 97 -11.18 3.42 -19.61
N GLY A 98 -11.57 4.68 -19.82
CA GLY A 98 -12.94 5.02 -20.27
C GLY A 98 -14.07 4.83 -19.23
N SER A 99 -15.08 5.70 -19.36
CA SER A 99 -16.39 5.81 -18.66
C SER A 99 -16.50 5.67 -17.13
N GLU A 100 -15.46 5.35 -16.37
CA GLU A 100 -15.51 5.41 -14.90
C GLU A 100 -15.11 6.81 -14.38
N LYS A 101 -15.97 7.42 -13.54
CA LYS A 101 -15.70 8.66 -12.76
C LYS A 101 -14.65 8.42 -11.66
N LYS A 102 -13.49 7.86 -11.99
CA LYS A 102 -12.34 7.77 -11.08
C LYS A 102 -11.29 8.79 -11.51
N PRO A 103 -10.69 9.55 -10.57
CA PRO A 103 -9.60 10.45 -10.90
C PRO A 103 -8.45 9.65 -11.51
N SER A 104 -8.01 10.06 -12.70
CA SER A 104 -6.89 9.44 -13.39
C SER A 104 -5.56 9.88 -12.77
N GLY A 105 -4.58 8.97 -12.74
CA GLY A 105 -3.23 9.29 -12.26
C GLY A 105 -2.17 8.35 -12.81
N SER A 106 -0.90 8.72 -12.63
CA SER A 106 0.26 7.99 -13.16
C SER A 106 0.83 6.93 -12.20
N GLY A 107 0.38 6.89 -10.94
CA GLY A 107 1.00 6.09 -9.88
C GLY A 107 1.14 4.60 -10.23
N PHE A 108 0.12 4.01 -10.86
CA PHE A 108 0.15 2.57 -11.20
C PHE A 108 1.17 2.22 -12.29
N ALA A 109 1.43 3.14 -13.23
CA ALA A 109 2.42 2.92 -14.30
C ALA A 109 3.87 3.02 -13.77
N THR A 110 4.09 3.81 -12.73
CA THR A 110 5.38 3.95 -12.05
C THR A 110 5.73 2.65 -11.30
N ILE A 111 4.80 2.15 -10.47
CA ILE A 111 5.03 0.95 -9.65
C ILE A 111 5.15 -0.30 -10.53
N SER A 112 4.38 -0.40 -11.61
CA SER A 112 4.45 -1.54 -12.53
C SER A 112 5.71 -1.56 -13.39
N MET A 113 6.26 -0.40 -13.78
CA MET A 113 7.51 -0.38 -14.55
C MET A 113 8.70 -0.95 -13.77
N ASP A 114 8.84 -0.60 -12.48
CA ASP A 114 9.92 -1.15 -11.64
C ASP A 114 9.71 -2.64 -11.33
N MET A 115 8.45 -3.09 -11.25
CA MET A 115 8.12 -4.51 -11.05
C MET A 115 8.50 -5.39 -12.26
N TRP A 116 8.50 -4.86 -13.49
CA TRP A 116 8.68 -5.62 -14.74
C TRP A 116 10.01 -5.36 -15.48
N ARG A 117 10.74 -4.26 -15.21
CA ARG A 117 11.95 -3.86 -15.97
C ARG A 117 13.27 -4.57 -15.64
N SER A 118 13.35 -5.42 -14.61
CA SER A 118 14.58 -6.20 -14.33
C SER A 118 14.56 -7.61 -14.94
N SER A 119 14.00 -7.75 -16.13
CA SER A 119 13.93 -9.01 -16.90
C SER A 119 14.99 -9.00 -18.01
#